data_AF-A0A929ZZF8-F1
#
_entry.id   AF-A0A929ZZF8-F1
#
_cell.length_a   1.000
_cell.length_b   1.000
_cell.length_c   1.000
_cell.angle_alpha   90.00
_cell.angle_beta   90.00
_cell.angle_gamma   90.00
#
_symmetry.space_group_name_H-M   'P 1'
#
loop_
_entity.id
_entity.type
_entity.pdbx_description
1 polymer ?
#
loop_
_entity_poly.entity_id
_entity_poly.type
_entity_poly.pdbx_seq_one_letter_code
_entity_poly.pdbx_strand_id
1 'polypeptide(L)'
;MKERNKKRLRSSYLCKVIAFILFALAATADIVGMNAISYLSTAGAYDGISKYSDTADARARAAVTANNYVLYALDINTNFIGDQYKSFDRENSNLSVEIYEVASNQLIHKNFDVEESTLHGTAYFYGNNSDGYFQDYIEKNNEPTYRIEYSLAKDLNARDDFYYCDTVYNLQYRFRYIIFPIEFFSIIILIGSVIFLFYGAGHVDDKPGITLSWIDKIPLDIFAFIVLMVWTYASFYTYNNGFPDIAINFYQQGYYYGFAKASIIKYIMVIVGGVIPFLQFTLLFFLSLATRIKYGNWYKNTLIYYIGTIISDLLQIGGYFPVFLLGSFVFWVVFYFLVQLQLYVLLGIFLFIASYARPFLACV
;
A
#
# COMPACT_ATOMS: atom_id res chain seq x y z
N MET A 1 -43.60 -12.58 -12.99
CA MET A 1 -43.28 -11.36 -12.22
C MET A 1 -41.78 -11.23 -11.87
N LYS A 2 -41.11 -12.27 -11.34
CA LYS A 2 -39.66 -12.28 -11.04
C LYS A 2 -38.74 -11.91 -12.22
N GLU A 3 -38.99 -12.44 -13.42
CA GLU A 3 -38.16 -12.14 -14.61
C GLU A 3 -38.30 -10.69 -15.10
N ARG A 4 -39.51 -10.12 -15.03
CA ARG A 4 -39.78 -8.72 -15.42
C ARG A 4 -39.06 -7.76 -14.48
N ASN A 5 -39.04 -8.07 -13.18
CA ASN A 5 -38.29 -7.31 -12.17
C ASN A 5 -36.76 -7.44 -12.36
N LYS A 6 -36.24 -8.64 -12.66
CA LYS A 6 -34.81 -8.83 -12.98
C LYS A 6 -34.38 -8.06 -14.23
N LYS A 7 -35.21 -8.06 -15.29
CA LYS A 7 -34.95 -7.28 -16.51
C LYS A 7 -34.94 -5.78 -16.23
N ARG A 8 -35.81 -5.27 -15.34
CA ARG A 8 -35.86 -3.85 -14.95
C ARG A 8 -34.66 -3.42 -14.09
N LEU A 9 -34.19 -4.28 -13.18
CA LEU A 9 -33.04 -3.96 -12.32
C LEU A 9 -31.73 -3.83 -13.09
N ARG A 10 -31.47 -4.71 -14.06
CA ARG A 10 -30.21 -4.70 -14.84
C ARG A 10 -30.13 -3.58 -15.89
N SER A 11 -31.27 -3.05 -16.31
CA SER A 11 -31.38 -1.98 -17.31
C SER A 11 -31.39 -0.60 -16.65
N SER A 12 -31.84 -0.53 -15.39
CA SER A 12 -31.87 0.70 -14.59
C SER A 12 -30.50 1.34 -14.42
N TYR A 13 -30.39 2.60 -14.86
CA TYR A 13 -29.19 3.42 -14.68
C TYR A 13 -28.92 3.71 -13.19
N LEU A 14 -29.96 4.04 -12.42
CA LEU A 14 -29.84 4.34 -11.00
C LEU A 14 -29.24 3.16 -10.22
N CYS A 15 -29.70 1.94 -10.46
CA CYS A 15 -29.17 0.76 -9.77
C CYS A 15 -27.69 0.52 -10.09
N LYS A 16 -27.25 0.83 -11.32
CA LYS A 16 -25.83 0.71 -11.70
C LYS A 16 -24.97 1.77 -11.03
N VAL A 17 -25.45 3.01 -10.96
CA VAL A 17 -24.75 4.08 -10.22
C VAL A 17 -24.61 3.70 -8.74
N ILE A 18 -25.69 3.19 -8.12
CA ILE A 18 -25.64 2.70 -6.74
C ILE A 18 -24.61 1.57 -6.60
N ALA A 19 -24.61 0.58 -7.49
CA ALA A 19 -23.64 -0.51 -7.44
C ALA A 19 -22.19 -0.03 -7.65
N PHE A 20 -21.98 0.99 -8.48
CA PHE A 20 -20.66 1.58 -8.71
C PHE A 20 -20.13 2.37 -7.49
N ILE A 21 -21.03 3.03 -6.75
CA ILE A 21 -20.71 3.69 -5.48
C ILE A 21 -20.47 2.65 -4.38
N LEU A 22 -21.32 1.62 -4.30
CA LEU A 22 -21.14 0.52 -3.35
C LEU A 22 -19.81 -0.20 -3.55
N PHE A 23 -19.40 -0.40 -4.80
CA PHE A 23 -18.06 -0.90 -5.12
C PHE A 23 -16.96 -0.02 -4.52
N ALA A 24 -17.06 1.30 -4.65
CA ALA A 24 -16.07 2.24 -4.11
C ALA A 24 -16.00 2.19 -2.58
N LEU A 25 -17.16 2.20 -1.92
CA LEU A 25 -17.26 2.15 -0.46
C LEU A 25 -16.73 0.82 0.07
N ALA A 26 -17.11 -0.29 -0.57
CA ALA A 26 -16.64 -1.62 -0.21
C ALA A 26 -15.13 -1.75 -0.41
N ALA A 27 -14.58 -1.30 -1.55
CA ALA A 27 -13.13 -1.31 -1.80
C ALA A 27 -12.37 -0.42 -0.81
N THR A 28 -12.94 0.71 -0.39
CA THR A 28 -12.34 1.56 0.65
C THR A 28 -12.31 0.84 2.00
N ALA A 29 -13.43 0.23 2.39
CA ALA A 29 -13.54 -0.51 3.63
C ALA A 29 -12.58 -1.71 3.66
N ASP A 30 -12.45 -2.43 2.54
CA ASP A 30 -11.53 -3.55 2.35
C ASP A 30 -10.06 -3.13 2.49
N ILE A 31 -9.63 -2.09 1.76
CA ILE A 31 -8.24 -1.61 1.84
C ILE A 31 -7.91 -1.13 3.27
N VAL A 32 -8.79 -0.33 3.89
CA VAL A 32 -8.56 0.16 5.25
C VAL A 32 -8.62 -0.99 6.27
N GLY A 33 -9.54 -1.93 6.08
CA GLY A 33 -9.72 -3.13 6.89
C GLY A 33 -8.49 -4.03 6.89
N MET A 34 -8.04 -4.43 5.71
CA MET A 34 -6.84 -5.23 5.50
C MET A 34 -5.59 -4.57 6.11
N ASN A 35 -5.40 -3.26 5.91
CA ASN A 35 -4.27 -2.54 6.49
C ASN A 35 -4.29 -2.56 8.02
N ALA A 36 -5.45 -2.32 8.64
CA ALA A 36 -5.60 -2.35 10.08
C ALA A 36 -5.45 -3.77 10.66
N ILE A 37 -5.97 -4.81 9.99
CA ILE A 37 -5.75 -6.22 10.38
C ILE A 37 -4.26 -6.55 10.33
N SER A 38 -3.58 -6.18 9.24
CA SER A 38 -2.14 -6.42 9.06
C SER A 38 -1.30 -5.72 10.14
N TYR A 39 -1.60 -4.44 10.42
CA TYR A 39 -0.93 -3.69 11.48
C TYR A 39 -1.20 -4.28 12.88
N LEU A 40 -2.45 -4.58 13.23
CA LEU A 40 -2.79 -5.16 14.53
C LEU A 40 -2.18 -6.56 14.70
N SER A 41 -2.11 -7.36 13.63
CA SER A 41 -1.46 -8.66 13.65
C SER A 41 0.04 -8.55 13.88
N THR A 42 0.72 -7.66 13.16
CA THR A 42 2.18 -7.44 13.33
C THR A 42 2.52 -6.82 14.69
N ALA A 43 1.61 -6.01 15.24
CA ALA A 43 1.74 -5.45 16.58
C ALA A 43 1.35 -6.43 17.71
N GLY A 44 0.96 -7.67 17.40
CA GLY A 44 0.60 -8.69 18.39
C GLY A 44 -0.71 -8.42 19.14
N ALA A 45 -1.58 -7.56 18.61
CA ALA A 45 -2.84 -7.17 19.26
C ALA A 45 -3.81 -8.36 19.44
N TYR A 46 -3.71 -9.37 18.57
CA TYR A 46 -4.49 -10.61 18.66
C TYR A 46 -3.86 -11.65 19.60
N ASP A 47 -2.58 -11.45 19.97
CA ASP A 47 -1.81 -12.33 20.85
C ASP A 47 -1.77 -11.85 22.32
N GLY A 48 -2.57 -10.83 22.65
CA GLY A 48 -2.73 -10.32 24.02
C GLY A 48 -2.00 -9.01 24.32
N ILE A 49 -1.26 -8.44 23.37
CA ILE A 49 -0.68 -7.10 23.50
C ILE A 49 -1.83 -6.09 23.43
N SER A 50 -1.96 -5.24 24.46
CA SER A 50 -3.11 -4.31 24.59
C SER A 50 -2.73 -2.84 24.57
N LYS A 51 -1.44 -2.54 24.69
CA LYS A 51 -0.90 -1.19 24.70
C LYS A 51 0.12 -1.04 23.59
N TYR A 52 0.18 0.15 23.00
CA TYR A 52 1.17 0.46 21.98
C TYR A 52 2.61 0.33 22.51
N SER A 53 2.86 0.77 23.75
CA SER A 53 4.18 0.70 24.40
C SER A 53 4.78 -0.70 24.44
N ASP A 54 3.94 -1.73 24.45
CA ASP A 54 4.37 -3.12 24.57
C ASP A 54 4.70 -3.75 23.20
N THR A 55 4.41 -3.04 22.11
CA THR A 55 4.63 -3.53 20.73
C THR A 55 6.10 -3.48 20.33
N ALA A 56 6.49 -4.35 19.40
CA ALA A 56 7.82 -4.33 18.79
C ALA A 56 8.09 -3.02 18.02
N ASP A 57 7.07 -2.43 17.38
CA ASP A 57 7.18 -1.14 16.70
C ASP A 57 7.53 -0.02 17.67
N ALA A 58 6.86 0.08 18.83
CA ALA A 58 7.16 1.10 19.83
C ALA A 58 8.61 0.99 20.32
N ARG A 59 9.11 -0.23 20.55
CA ARG A 59 10.50 -0.49 20.94
C ARG A 59 11.50 -0.07 19.85
N ALA A 60 11.28 -0.51 18.62
CA ALA A 60 12.14 -0.18 17.49
C ALA A 60 12.18 1.34 17.26
N ARG A 61 11.01 1.99 17.31
CA ARG A 61 10.87 3.44 17.15
C ARG A 61 11.55 4.22 18.28
N ALA A 62 11.43 3.77 19.52
CA ALA A 62 12.12 4.36 20.66
C ALA A 62 13.64 4.27 20.51
N ALA A 63 14.17 3.10 20.14
CA ALA A 63 15.60 2.91 19.90
C ALA A 63 16.13 3.83 18.79
N VAL A 64 15.42 3.93 17.65
CA VAL A 64 15.81 4.81 16.53
C VAL A 64 15.71 6.29 16.90
N THR A 65 14.65 6.69 17.60
CA THR A 65 14.49 8.08 18.04
C THR A 65 15.59 8.47 19.03
N ALA A 66 15.95 7.56 19.93
CA ALA A 66 17.08 7.74 20.83
C ALA A 66 18.42 7.83 20.08
N ASN A 67 18.62 7.06 19.01
CA ASN A 67 19.79 7.17 18.14
C ASN A 67 19.89 8.56 17.48
N ASN A 68 18.79 9.06 16.94
CA ASN A 68 18.74 10.39 16.34
C ASN A 68 19.03 11.48 17.38
N TYR A 69 18.63 11.27 18.64
CA TYR A 69 18.98 12.16 19.72
C TYR A 69 20.48 12.18 20.02
N VAL A 70 21.17 11.03 19.98
CA VAL A 70 22.64 11.00 20.15
C VAL A 70 23.35 11.80 19.07
N LEU A 71 22.95 11.60 17.80
CA LEU A 71 23.51 12.33 16.68
C LEU A 71 23.31 13.86 16.83
N TYR A 72 22.15 14.26 17.35
CA TYR A 72 21.82 15.67 17.64
C TYR A 72 22.57 16.23 18.84
N ALA A 73 22.54 15.54 19.99
CA ALA A 73 23.10 16.00 21.26
C ALA A 73 24.63 16.09 21.26
N LEU A 74 25.29 15.20 20.52
CA LEU A 74 26.74 15.13 20.42
C LEU A 74 27.30 15.78 19.14
N ASP A 75 26.43 16.38 18.32
CA ASP A 75 26.79 17.05 17.05
C ASP A 75 27.63 16.16 16.10
N ILE A 76 27.34 14.85 16.09
CA ILE A 76 28.12 13.82 15.38
C ILE A 76 27.87 13.85 13.86
N ASN A 77 26.70 14.29 13.40
CA ASN A 77 26.43 14.38 11.96
C ASN A 77 25.42 15.49 11.65
N THR A 78 25.92 16.66 11.30
CA THR A 78 25.11 17.84 10.95
C THR A 78 24.30 17.69 9.66
N ASN A 79 24.63 16.70 8.81
CA ASN A 79 23.95 16.46 7.53
C ASN A 79 22.74 15.51 7.68
N PHE A 80 22.66 14.74 8.77
CA PHE A 80 21.52 13.87 9.10
C PHE A 80 20.41 14.58 9.87
N ILE A 81 20.54 15.90 10.08
CA ILE A 81 19.51 16.75 10.67
C ILE A 81 18.42 17.00 9.63
N GLY A 82 17.70 15.94 9.24
CA GLY A 82 16.56 15.98 8.32
C GLY A 82 15.35 16.76 8.86
N ASP A 83 15.40 17.20 10.10
CA ASP A 83 14.56 18.26 10.66
C ASP A 83 15.39 19.03 11.69
N GLN A 84 15.92 20.21 11.33
CA GLN A 84 16.57 21.16 12.26
C GLN A 84 15.62 21.72 13.35
N TYR A 85 14.48 21.05 13.56
CA TYR A 85 13.34 21.50 14.35
C TYR A 85 12.72 20.41 15.24
N LYS A 86 13.28 19.18 15.30
CA LYS A 86 12.89 18.23 16.35
C LYS A 86 13.57 18.65 17.66
N SER A 87 12.93 19.53 18.40
CA SER A 87 13.26 19.76 19.81
C SER A 87 12.95 18.48 20.60
N PHE A 88 13.96 17.95 21.28
CA PHE A 88 13.81 16.81 22.19
C PHE A 88 13.44 17.25 23.60
N ASP A 89 13.02 18.51 23.75
CA ASP A 89 12.47 19.07 24.97
C ASP A 89 11.14 18.40 25.30
N ARG A 90 10.79 18.41 26.59
CA ARG A 90 9.57 17.77 27.09
C ARG A 90 8.28 18.25 26.42
N GLU A 91 8.24 19.48 25.92
CA GLU A 91 7.08 20.04 25.21
C GLU A 91 6.86 19.41 23.82
N ASN A 92 7.92 18.86 23.23
CA ASN A 92 7.95 18.41 21.85
C ASN A 92 8.28 16.92 21.69
N SER A 93 8.75 16.26 22.75
CA SER A 93 9.01 14.82 22.77
C SER A 93 8.50 14.14 24.04
N ASN A 94 7.97 12.93 23.89
CA ASN A 94 7.56 12.05 24.98
C ASN A 94 8.65 11.04 25.39
N LEU A 95 9.76 10.97 24.66
CA LEU A 95 10.85 10.03 24.90
C LEU A 95 11.99 10.70 25.67
N SER A 96 12.23 10.27 26.90
CA SER A 96 13.43 10.65 27.66
C SER A 96 14.61 9.80 27.22
N VAL A 97 15.77 10.43 27.07
CA VAL A 97 17.01 9.79 26.63
C VAL A 97 18.16 10.28 27.47
N GLU A 98 18.93 9.32 27.99
CA GLU A 98 20.15 9.52 28.76
C GLU A 98 21.33 8.87 28.03
N ILE A 99 22.42 9.62 27.86
CA ILE A 99 23.60 9.20 27.13
C ILE A 99 24.75 9.04 28.11
N TYR A 100 25.29 7.84 28.19
CA TYR A 100 26.43 7.46 29.02
C TYR A 100 27.63 7.11 28.15
N GLU A 101 28.81 7.57 28.54
CA GLU A 101 30.06 7.08 27.95
C GLU A 101 30.33 5.66 28.47
N VAL A 102 30.61 4.71 27.58
CA VAL A 102 30.82 3.31 28.00
C VAL A 102 32.11 3.14 28.81
N ALA A 103 33.18 3.86 28.45
CA ALA A 103 34.48 3.74 29.09
C ALA A 103 34.50 4.24 30.55
N SER A 104 33.84 5.37 30.81
CA SER A 104 33.82 6.03 32.13
C SER A 104 32.53 5.77 32.92
N ASN A 105 31.50 5.23 32.27
CA ASN A 105 30.13 5.11 32.79
C ASN A 105 29.57 6.46 33.29
N GLN A 106 30.06 7.58 32.76
CA GLN A 106 29.62 8.92 33.12
C GLN A 106 28.45 9.37 32.24
N LEU A 107 27.45 10.00 32.85
CA LEU A 107 26.36 10.66 32.13
C LEU A 107 26.92 11.89 31.39
N ILE A 108 26.78 11.90 30.07
CA ILE A 108 27.20 13.00 29.20
C ILE A 108 26.03 13.98 28.98
N HIS A 109 24.85 13.43 28.66
CA HIS A 109 23.73 14.25 28.25
C HIS A 109 22.39 13.59 28.60
N LYS A 110 21.39 14.42 28.90
CA LYS A 110 20.02 14.02 29.23
C LYS A 110 19.07 15.10 28.77
N ASN A 111 17.95 14.73 28.13
CA ASN A 111 16.96 15.72 27.70
C ASN A 111 16.05 16.19 28.86
N PHE A 112 15.35 15.26 29.51
CA PHE A 112 14.40 15.55 30.58
C PHE A 112 14.14 14.32 31.45
N ASP A 113 13.61 14.57 32.65
CA ASP A 113 13.18 13.53 33.59
C ASP A 113 11.75 13.05 33.30
N VAL A 114 11.51 11.76 33.55
CA VAL A 114 10.18 11.13 33.44
C VAL A 114 9.84 10.50 34.78
N GLU A 115 8.72 10.91 35.37
CA GLU A 115 8.25 10.39 36.66
C GLU A 115 7.75 8.94 36.56
N GLU A 116 6.93 8.65 35.54
CA GLU A 116 6.43 7.31 35.23
C GLU A 116 6.60 6.99 33.75
N SER A 117 7.09 5.79 33.44
CA SER A 117 7.35 5.34 32.07
C SER A 117 6.65 4.03 31.76
N THR A 118 6.21 3.92 30.51
CA THR A 118 5.55 2.72 29.96
C THR A 118 6.49 1.80 29.20
N LEU A 119 7.65 2.31 28.78
CA LEU A 119 8.63 1.55 28.02
C LEU A 119 10.02 2.00 28.45
N HIS A 120 10.85 1.04 28.83
CA HIS A 120 12.28 1.27 29.05
C HIS A 120 13.09 0.37 28.13
N GLY A 121 14.21 0.90 27.66
CA GLY A 121 15.16 0.10 26.92
C GLY A 121 16.55 0.68 26.99
N THR A 122 17.51 -0.19 26.68
CA THR A 122 18.92 0.18 26.54
C THR A 122 19.33 -0.03 25.10
N ALA A 123 20.09 0.92 24.61
CA ALA A 123 20.56 1.06 23.25
C ALA A 123 22.07 1.25 23.29
N TYR A 124 22.77 0.80 22.26
CA TYR A 124 24.22 0.99 22.15
C TYR A 124 24.55 1.66 20.82
N PHE A 125 25.36 2.71 20.90
CA PHE A 125 25.83 3.44 19.74
C PHE A 125 27.27 3.03 19.42
N TYR A 126 27.48 2.63 18.17
CA TYR A 126 28.76 2.18 17.67
C TYR A 126 29.17 3.11 16.53
N GLY A 127 30.16 3.98 16.77
CA GLY A 127 30.67 4.89 15.74
C GLY A 127 31.51 6.01 16.33
N ASN A 128 32.55 6.41 15.61
CA ASN A 128 33.18 7.73 15.76
C ASN A 128 32.35 8.79 15.02
N ASN A 129 32.70 10.07 15.24
CA ASN A 129 32.05 11.34 14.86
C ASN A 129 31.53 11.53 13.41
N SER A 130 31.21 10.50 12.64
CA SER A 130 30.63 10.59 11.29
C SER A 130 29.68 9.43 10.91
N ASP A 131 29.85 8.23 11.48
CA ASP A 131 29.27 6.98 10.91
C ASP A 131 28.41 6.18 11.90
N GLY A 132 27.65 6.85 12.78
CA GLY A 132 26.86 6.18 13.82
C GLY A 132 25.85 5.16 13.29
N TYR A 133 26.01 3.87 13.67
CA TYR A 133 25.02 2.83 13.36
C TYR A 133 24.53 2.11 14.62
N PHE A 134 23.27 1.67 14.57
CA PHE A 134 22.66 0.77 15.53
C PHE A 134 22.88 -0.69 15.13
N GLN A 135 22.74 -1.58 16.11
CA GLN A 135 23.14 -3.00 16.21
C GLN A 135 22.80 -3.97 15.05
N ASP A 136 22.17 -3.55 13.95
CA ASP A 136 21.77 -4.46 12.85
C ASP A 136 22.85 -4.61 11.74
N TYR A 137 23.84 -3.71 11.66
CA TYR A 137 24.79 -3.67 10.53
C TYR A 137 26.28 -3.63 10.90
N ILE A 138 26.62 -3.87 12.17
CA ILE A 138 28.02 -3.84 12.62
C ILE A 138 28.51 -5.24 12.92
N GLU A 139 29.63 -5.59 12.29
CA GLU A 139 30.44 -6.75 12.66
C GLU A 139 30.70 -6.72 14.17
N LYS A 140 30.40 -7.85 14.82
CA LYS A 140 30.34 -8.11 16.27
C LYS A 140 31.63 -7.79 17.08
N ASN A 141 32.60 -7.09 16.50
CA ASN A 141 33.97 -6.90 16.99
C ASN A 141 34.30 -5.46 17.45
N ASN A 142 33.41 -4.48 17.31
CA ASN A 142 33.65 -3.12 17.81
C ASN A 142 33.01 -2.91 19.19
N GLU A 143 33.75 -2.30 20.12
CA GLU A 143 33.23 -1.86 21.42
C GLU A 143 32.30 -0.65 21.24
N PRO A 144 31.15 -0.59 21.93
CA PRO A 144 30.24 0.56 21.84
C PRO A 144 30.86 1.78 22.49
N THR A 145 30.67 2.96 21.87
CA THR A 145 31.18 4.25 22.38
C THR A 145 30.23 4.82 23.44
N TYR A 146 28.93 4.77 23.17
CA TYR A 146 27.90 5.30 24.07
C TYR A 146 26.84 4.24 24.41
N ARG A 147 26.46 4.19 25.70
CA ARG A 147 25.27 3.49 26.17
C ARG A 147 24.14 4.51 26.26
N ILE A 148 23.01 4.19 25.67
CA ILE A 148 21.83 5.04 25.62
C ILE A 148 20.73 4.37 26.43
N GLU A 149 20.22 5.05 27.43
CA GLU A 149 19.04 4.61 28.18
C GLU A 149 17.87 5.47 27.76
N TYR A 150 16.78 4.85 27.31
CA TYR A 150 15.60 5.56 26.85
C TYR A 150 14.35 5.08 27.57
N SER A 151 13.47 6.04 27.85
CA SER A 151 12.24 5.84 28.61
C SER A 151 11.08 6.60 27.96
N LEU A 152 10.04 5.89 27.55
CA LEU A 152 8.82 6.52 27.02
C LEU A 152 7.91 6.89 28.19
N ALA A 153 7.61 8.19 28.32
CA ALA A 153 6.72 8.67 29.37
C ALA A 153 5.32 8.02 29.26
N LYS A 154 4.75 7.68 30.42
CA LYS A 154 3.41 7.12 30.51
C LYS A 154 2.35 8.08 30.00
N ASP A 155 2.46 9.34 30.38
CA ASP A 155 1.59 10.42 29.90
C ASP A 155 2.24 11.11 28.70
N LEU A 156 1.63 10.89 27.53
CA LEU A 156 2.06 11.44 26.24
C LEU A 156 1.50 12.86 26.07
N ASN A 157 2.25 13.86 26.55
CA ASN A 157 1.86 15.28 26.51
C ASN A 157 2.23 15.98 25.20
N ALA A 158 3.34 15.57 24.58
CA ALA A 158 3.77 16.10 23.29
C ALA A 158 3.01 15.40 22.15
N ARG A 159 2.67 16.13 21.08
CA ARG A 159 2.04 15.57 19.87
C ARG A 159 3.10 15.03 18.90
N ASP A 160 3.96 14.17 19.41
CA ASP A 160 5.01 13.52 18.63
C ASP A 160 4.53 12.22 17.97
N ASP A 161 5.45 11.50 17.32
CA ASP A 161 5.16 10.25 16.64
C ASP A 161 4.55 9.20 17.60
N PHE A 162 5.00 9.14 18.86
CA PHE A 162 4.48 8.19 19.85
C PHE A 162 3.03 8.48 20.22
N TYR A 163 2.65 9.76 20.36
CA TYR A 163 1.25 10.15 20.62
C TYR A 163 0.32 9.69 19.49
N TYR A 164 0.72 9.89 18.23
CA TYR A 164 -0.10 9.50 17.09
C TYR A 164 -0.18 7.98 16.92
N CYS A 165 0.95 7.27 17.08
CA CYS A 165 0.95 5.81 17.04
C CYS A 165 0.09 5.21 18.15
N ASP A 166 0.22 5.69 19.39
CA ASP A 166 -0.60 5.22 20.50
C ASP A 166 -2.09 5.50 20.26
N THR A 167 -2.43 6.70 19.77
CA THR A 167 -3.82 7.06 19.44
C THR A 167 -4.41 6.14 18.37
N VAL A 168 -3.67 5.91 17.28
CA VAL A 168 -4.13 5.07 16.16
C VAL A 168 -4.22 3.60 16.59
N TYR A 169 -3.20 3.11 17.31
CA TYR A 169 -3.20 1.75 17.84
C TYR A 169 -4.40 1.54 18.77
N ASN A 170 -4.63 2.42 19.74
CA ASN A 170 -5.75 2.30 20.69
C ASN A 170 -7.11 2.36 19.99
N LEU A 171 -7.25 3.20 18.95
CA LEU A 171 -8.46 3.25 18.14
C LEU A 171 -8.69 1.93 17.40
N GLN A 172 -7.68 1.41 16.70
CA GLN A 172 -7.79 0.15 15.96
C GLN A 172 -7.99 -1.04 16.91
N TYR A 173 -7.29 -1.06 18.04
CA TYR A 173 -7.39 -2.08 19.08
C TYR A 173 -8.80 -2.20 19.63
N ARG A 174 -9.50 -1.07 19.81
CA ARG A 174 -10.92 -1.04 20.23
C ARG A 174 -11.85 -1.73 19.23
N PHE A 175 -11.54 -1.66 17.94
CA PHE A 175 -12.35 -2.23 16.86
C PHE A 175 -11.80 -3.54 16.27
N ARG A 176 -10.74 -4.12 16.87
CA ARG A 176 -9.96 -5.24 16.32
C ARG A 176 -10.74 -6.49 15.91
N TYR A 177 -11.89 -6.74 16.53
CA TYR A 177 -12.75 -7.88 16.19
C TYR A 177 -13.90 -7.50 15.26
N ILE A 178 -14.33 -6.23 15.26
CA ILE A 178 -15.39 -5.72 14.38
C ILE A 178 -14.88 -5.58 12.94
N ILE A 179 -13.56 -5.43 12.77
CA ILE A 179 -12.97 -5.28 11.44
C ILE A 179 -13.10 -6.53 10.57
N PHE A 180 -13.05 -7.74 11.16
CA PHE A 180 -13.23 -9.00 10.41
C PHE A 180 -14.61 -9.13 9.73
N PRO A 181 -15.75 -8.91 10.41
CA PRO A 181 -17.03 -8.94 9.72
C PRO A 181 -17.17 -7.79 8.72
N ILE A 182 -16.61 -6.59 8.99
CA ILE A 182 -16.58 -5.50 8.01
C ILE A 182 -15.88 -5.96 6.72
N GLU A 183 -14.72 -6.59 6.85
CA GLU A 183 -13.94 -7.14 5.73
C GLU A 183 -14.70 -8.24 4.97
N PHE A 184 -15.34 -9.15 5.72
CA PHE A 184 -16.13 -10.20 5.10
C PHE A 184 -17.29 -9.62 4.27
N PHE A 185 -18.00 -8.62 4.80
CA PHE A 185 -19.10 -7.99 4.08
C PHE A 185 -18.63 -7.07 2.96
N SER A 186 -17.49 -6.37 3.10
CA SER A 186 -16.94 -5.55 2.03
C SER A 186 -16.61 -6.42 0.80
N ILE A 187 -15.96 -7.57 0.99
CA ILE A 187 -15.66 -8.51 -0.09
C ILE A 187 -16.95 -9.01 -0.78
N ILE A 188 -17.98 -9.37 0.00
CA ILE A 188 -19.27 -9.80 -0.57
C ILE A 188 -19.91 -8.69 -1.39
N ILE A 189 -19.91 -7.45 -0.89
CA ILE A 189 -20.48 -6.29 -1.59
C ILE A 189 -19.67 -5.98 -2.84
N LEU A 190 -18.34 -6.09 -2.79
CA LEU A 190 -17.45 -5.85 -3.92
C LEU A 190 -17.72 -6.86 -5.04
N ILE A 191 -17.73 -8.16 -4.71
CA ILE A 191 -18.05 -9.24 -5.66
C ILE A 191 -19.46 -9.06 -6.22
N GLY A 192 -20.45 -8.81 -5.34
CA GLY A 192 -21.84 -8.61 -5.74
C GLY A 192 -22.01 -7.42 -6.69
N SER A 193 -21.32 -6.31 -6.42
CA SER A 193 -21.32 -5.10 -7.26
C SER A 193 -20.70 -5.38 -8.62
N VAL A 194 -19.55 -6.06 -8.66
CA VAL A 194 -18.89 -6.47 -9.91
C VAL A 194 -19.83 -7.37 -10.72
N ILE A 195 -20.35 -8.45 -10.15
CA ILE A 195 -21.26 -9.36 -10.84
C ILE A 195 -22.49 -8.62 -11.38
N PHE A 196 -23.10 -7.75 -10.57
CA PHE A 196 -24.28 -6.99 -10.98
C PHE A 196 -23.97 -6.01 -12.12
N LEU A 197 -22.87 -5.27 -12.03
CA LEU A 197 -22.44 -4.32 -13.06
C LEU A 197 -22.11 -5.03 -14.37
N PHE A 198 -21.39 -6.15 -14.31
CA PHE A 198 -21.11 -6.98 -15.48
C PHE A 198 -22.39 -7.58 -16.05
N TYR A 199 -23.34 -8.02 -15.23
CA TYR A 199 -24.64 -8.52 -15.70
C TYR A 199 -25.43 -7.43 -16.44
N GLY A 200 -25.48 -6.22 -15.88
CA GLY A 200 -26.15 -5.05 -16.45
C GLY A 200 -25.39 -4.32 -17.57
N ALA A 201 -24.11 -4.65 -17.81
CA ALA A 201 -23.29 -4.01 -18.83
C ALA A 201 -23.99 -4.04 -20.20
N GLY A 202 -24.13 -2.87 -20.82
CA GLY A 202 -24.79 -2.67 -22.11
C GLY A 202 -26.32 -2.69 -22.12
N HIS A 203 -27.01 -3.04 -21.04
CA HIS A 203 -28.48 -3.01 -20.99
C HIS A 203 -28.97 -1.61 -20.63
N VAL A 204 -29.92 -1.04 -21.36
CA VAL A 204 -30.50 0.29 -21.06
C VAL A 204 -32.01 0.16 -20.95
N ASP A 205 -32.61 0.95 -20.05
CA ASP A 205 -34.07 1.05 -19.96
C ASP A 205 -34.65 1.41 -21.35
N ASP A 206 -35.78 0.82 -21.69
CA ASP A 206 -36.54 1.09 -22.92
C ASP A 206 -35.82 0.79 -24.25
N LYS A 207 -34.67 0.13 -24.23
CA LYS A 207 -33.98 -0.36 -25.45
C LYS A 207 -33.86 -1.88 -25.46
N PRO A 208 -34.39 -2.57 -26.48
CA PRO A 208 -34.15 -4.01 -26.63
C PRO A 208 -32.68 -4.26 -27.00
N GLY A 209 -32.06 -5.25 -26.36
CA GLY A 209 -30.69 -5.68 -26.66
C GLY A 209 -29.60 -4.90 -25.93
N ILE A 210 -28.42 -4.87 -26.53
CA ILE A 210 -27.21 -4.25 -25.98
C ILE A 210 -27.00 -2.90 -26.66
N THR A 211 -26.77 -1.86 -25.87
CA THR A 211 -26.50 -0.50 -26.34
C THR A 211 -25.08 -0.09 -25.95
N LEU A 212 -24.33 0.43 -26.92
CA LEU A 212 -23.01 1.00 -26.70
C LEU A 212 -23.13 2.41 -26.11
N SER A 213 -22.30 2.70 -25.11
CA SER A 213 -22.18 4.00 -24.46
C SER A 213 -21.19 4.91 -25.21
N TRP A 214 -21.08 6.18 -24.80
CA TRP A 214 -20.11 7.10 -25.40
C TRP A 214 -18.66 6.63 -25.22
N ILE A 215 -18.34 6.01 -24.08
CA ILE A 215 -17.00 5.47 -23.80
C ILE A 215 -16.66 4.28 -24.71
N ASP A 216 -17.69 3.57 -25.19
CA ASP A 216 -17.52 2.46 -26.12
C ASP A 216 -17.17 2.94 -27.54
N LYS A 217 -17.16 4.25 -27.82
CA LYS A 217 -16.67 4.82 -29.07
C LYS A 217 -15.15 4.96 -29.13
N ILE A 218 -14.48 4.98 -27.97
CA ILE A 218 -13.02 5.01 -27.91
C ILE A 218 -12.49 3.66 -28.41
N PRO A 219 -11.51 3.58 -29.33
CA PRO A 219 -10.93 2.32 -29.74
C PRO A 219 -10.42 1.51 -28.54
N LEU A 220 -10.71 0.21 -28.51
CA LEU A 220 -10.52 -0.63 -27.32
C LEU A 220 -9.05 -0.69 -26.87
N ASP A 221 -8.14 -0.79 -27.82
CA ASP A 221 -6.70 -0.78 -27.62
C ASP A 221 -6.17 0.58 -27.13
N ILE A 222 -6.73 1.70 -27.60
CA ILE A 222 -6.41 3.02 -27.02
C ILE A 222 -6.85 3.08 -25.56
N PHE A 223 -8.07 2.62 -25.24
CA PHE A 223 -8.54 2.63 -23.87
C PHE A 223 -7.70 1.69 -22.99
N ALA A 224 -7.36 0.50 -23.49
CA ALA A 224 -6.47 -0.44 -22.80
C ALA A 224 -5.08 0.16 -22.56
N PHE A 225 -4.52 0.88 -23.56
CA PHE A 225 -3.24 1.56 -23.44
C PHE A 225 -3.27 2.67 -22.39
N ILE A 226 -4.33 3.48 -22.33
CA ILE A 226 -4.50 4.51 -21.29
C ILE A 226 -4.54 3.86 -19.91
N VAL A 227 -5.34 2.80 -19.73
CA VAL A 227 -5.40 2.06 -18.45
C VAL A 227 -4.02 1.52 -18.08
N LEU A 228 -3.30 0.92 -19.03
CA LEU A 228 -1.96 0.38 -18.81
C LEU A 228 -0.95 1.47 -18.44
N MET A 229 -0.95 2.62 -19.13
CA MET A 229 -0.08 3.74 -18.79
C MET A 229 -0.30 4.23 -17.36
N VAL A 230 -1.56 4.35 -16.93
CA VAL A 230 -1.86 4.79 -15.57
C VAL A 230 -1.41 3.72 -14.56
N TRP A 231 -1.59 2.42 -14.85
CA TRP A 231 -1.04 1.32 -14.02
C TRP A 231 0.48 1.39 -13.93
N THR A 232 1.19 1.53 -15.05
CA THR A 232 2.66 1.62 -15.07
C THR A 232 3.15 2.83 -14.30
N TYR A 233 2.52 3.99 -14.47
CA TYR A 233 2.90 5.20 -13.75
C TYR A 233 2.63 5.09 -12.25
N ALA A 234 1.47 4.56 -11.85
CA ALA A 234 1.14 4.32 -10.44
C ALA A 234 2.10 3.33 -9.78
N SER A 235 2.43 2.23 -10.46
CA SER A 235 3.41 1.24 -9.99
C SER A 235 4.82 1.83 -9.92
N PHE A 236 5.26 2.59 -10.93
CA PHE A 236 6.55 3.28 -10.93
C PHE A 236 6.63 4.29 -9.79
N TYR A 237 5.58 5.08 -9.59
CA TYR A 237 5.52 6.05 -8.49
C TYR A 237 5.61 5.36 -7.13
N THR A 238 4.86 4.28 -6.94
CA THR A 238 4.88 3.47 -5.70
C THR A 238 6.23 2.81 -5.48
N TYR A 239 6.88 2.30 -6.53
CA TYR A 239 8.20 1.68 -6.44
C TYR A 239 9.29 2.68 -6.03
N ASN A 240 9.27 3.90 -6.57
CA ASN A 240 10.30 4.91 -6.30
C ASN A 240 10.06 5.74 -5.04
N ASN A 241 8.80 5.96 -4.66
CA ASN A 241 8.45 6.83 -3.53
C ASN A 241 7.87 6.06 -2.34
N GLY A 242 7.75 4.73 -2.44
CA GLY A 242 6.98 3.92 -1.51
C GLY A 242 5.47 4.11 -1.69
N PHE A 243 4.68 3.15 -1.22
CA PHE A 243 3.29 3.43 -0.90
C PHE A 243 3.28 4.23 0.40
N PRO A 244 2.40 5.22 0.60
CA PRO A 244 2.16 5.73 1.94
C PRO A 244 1.52 4.60 2.72
N ASP A 245 2.31 3.74 3.34
CA ASP A 245 1.80 2.69 4.19
C ASP A 245 1.26 3.33 5.48
N ILE A 246 0.08 2.87 5.93
CA ILE A 246 -0.33 3.03 7.33
C ILE A 246 0.61 2.23 8.24
N ALA A 247 1.20 1.16 7.72
CA ALA A 247 2.12 0.30 8.47
C ALA A 247 3.55 0.59 8.03
N ILE A 248 4.27 1.38 8.84
CA ILE A 248 5.69 1.19 9.14
C ILE A 248 6.56 0.93 7.90
N ASN A 249 7.27 1.96 7.43
CA ASN A 249 8.41 1.73 6.54
C ASN A 249 9.36 0.72 7.20
N PHE A 250 9.31 -0.53 6.74
CA PHE A 250 10.34 -1.51 7.01
C PHE A 250 11.53 -1.16 6.12
N TYR A 251 12.63 -0.75 6.78
CA TYR A 251 14.01 -0.81 6.29
C TYR A 251 14.18 -0.67 4.77
N GLN A 252 13.91 0.52 4.25
CA GLN A 252 14.60 0.97 3.05
C GLN A 252 15.27 2.32 3.38
N GLN A 253 16.59 2.27 3.54
CA GLN A 253 17.51 3.43 3.61
C GLN A 253 17.65 4.19 4.95
N GLY A 254 17.29 3.62 6.11
CA GLY A 254 17.58 4.26 7.40
C GLY A 254 16.74 5.51 7.72
N TYR A 255 15.71 5.81 6.92
CA TYR A 255 14.76 6.88 7.17
C TYR A 255 13.42 6.31 7.64
N TYR A 256 13.16 6.37 8.94
CA TYR A 256 11.82 6.14 9.48
C TYR A 256 10.99 7.40 9.25
N TYR A 257 10.05 7.35 8.30
CA TYR A 257 8.99 8.35 8.26
C TYR A 257 8.08 8.12 9.48
N GLY A 258 8.16 9.04 10.44
CA GLY A 258 7.30 9.08 11.62
C GLY A 258 5.82 9.26 11.24
N PHE A 259 4.94 8.89 12.18
CA PHE A 259 3.53 9.23 12.12
C PHE A 259 3.34 10.73 12.41
N ALA A 260 3.68 11.59 11.45
CA ALA A 260 3.24 12.98 11.50
C ALA A 260 1.73 13.06 11.22
N LYS A 261 1.00 14.01 11.80
CA LYS A 261 -0.41 14.32 11.42
C LYS A 261 -0.62 14.40 9.89
N ALA A 262 0.41 14.84 9.16
CA ALA A 262 0.42 14.89 7.71
C ALA A 262 0.38 13.50 7.03
N SER A 263 0.90 12.42 7.65
CA SER A 263 0.91 11.07 7.08
C SER A 263 -0.49 10.44 7.01
N ILE A 264 -1.32 10.63 8.03
CA ILE A 264 -2.71 10.13 8.05
C ILE A 264 -3.54 10.82 6.97
N ILE A 265 -3.41 12.14 6.83
CA ILE A 265 -4.12 12.91 5.79
C ILE A 265 -3.64 12.48 4.40
N LYS A 266 -2.32 12.36 4.19
CA LYS A 266 -1.74 11.85 2.93
C LYS A 266 -2.27 10.46 2.61
N TYR A 267 -2.34 9.56 3.59
CA TYR A 267 -2.86 8.21 3.41
C TYR A 267 -4.32 8.21 2.93
N ILE A 268 -5.19 8.96 3.61
CA ILE A 268 -6.60 9.08 3.21
C ILE A 268 -6.71 9.69 1.81
N MET A 269 -5.91 10.71 1.48
CA MET A 269 -5.88 11.30 0.15
C MET A 269 -5.42 10.31 -0.92
N VAL A 270 -4.44 9.45 -0.64
CA VAL A 270 -3.97 8.43 -1.59
C VAL A 270 -5.02 7.35 -1.81
N ILE A 271 -5.70 6.87 -0.77
CA ILE A 271 -6.79 5.90 -0.95
C ILE A 271 -7.96 6.53 -1.70
N VAL A 272 -8.53 7.61 -1.17
CA VAL A 272 -9.78 8.19 -1.66
C VAL A 272 -9.58 8.94 -2.97
N GLY A 273 -8.46 9.64 -3.12
CA GLY A 273 -8.13 10.43 -4.31
C GLY A 273 -7.31 9.68 -5.37
N GLY A 274 -6.66 8.57 -5.01
CA GLY A 274 -5.81 7.79 -5.90
C GLY A 274 -6.37 6.40 -6.18
N VAL A 275 -6.25 5.49 -5.21
CA VAL A 275 -6.52 4.05 -5.39
C VAL A 275 -7.97 3.78 -5.80
N ILE A 276 -8.94 4.37 -5.11
CA ILE A 276 -10.36 4.10 -5.36
C ILE A 276 -10.83 4.60 -6.72
N PRO A 277 -10.55 5.87 -7.12
CA PRO A 277 -10.82 6.33 -8.48
C PRO A 277 -10.13 5.47 -9.54
N PHE A 278 -8.94 4.96 -9.23
CA PHE A 278 -8.18 4.13 -10.15
C PHE A 278 -8.78 2.72 -10.32
N LEU A 279 -9.24 2.09 -9.24
CA LEU A 279 -9.98 0.83 -9.29
C LEU A 279 -11.31 0.99 -10.05
N GLN A 280 -12.01 2.11 -9.83
CA GLN A 280 -13.22 2.46 -10.57
C GLN A 280 -12.95 2.67 -12.06
N PHE A 281 -11.86 3.35 -12.42
CA PHE A 281 -11.45 3.54 -13.80
C PHE A 281 -11.12 2.20 -14.50
N THR A 282 -10.41 1.32 -13.79
CA THR A 282 -10.14 -0.05 -14.26
C THR A 282 -11.44 -0.84 -14.45
N LEU A 283 -12.38 -0.74 -13.49
CA LEU A 283 -13.69 -1.36 -13.61
C LEU A 283 -14.47 -0.82 -14.82
N LEU A 284 -14.44 0.48 -15.08
CA LEU A 284 -15.08 1.09 -16.26
C LEU A 284 -14.53 0.51 -17.56
N PHE A 285 -13.21 0.29 -17.67
CA PHE A 285 -12.61 -0.38 -18.82
C PHE A 285 -13.19 -1.78 -19.02
N PHE A 286 -13.24 -2.60 -17.97
CA PHE A 286 -13.78 -3.94 -18.07
C PHE A 286 -15.29 -3.96 -18.39
N LEU A 287 -16.06 -2.99 -17.89
CA LEU A 287 -17.48 -2.85 -18.23
C LEU A 287 -17.67 -2.44 -19.69
N SER A 288 -16.79 -1.58 -20.23
CA SER A 288 -16.77 -1.25 -21.66
C SER A 288 -16.45 -2.48 -22.50
N LEU A 289 -15.40 -3.23 -22.13
CA LEU A 289 -15.04 -4.48 -22.79
C LEU A 289 -16.20 -5.49 -22.77
N ALA A 290 -16.83 -5.71 -21.61
CA ALA A 290 -17.97 -6.59 -21.47
C ALA A 290 -19.16 -6.14 -22.34
N THR A 291 -19.42 -4.84 -22.43
CA THR A 291 -20.47 -4.28 -23.30
C THR A 291 -20.19 -4.55 -24.77
N ARG A 292 -18.94 -4.33 -25.23
CA ARG A 292 -18.53 -4.59 -26.61
C ARG A 292 -18.59 -6.07 -26.96
N ILE A 293 -18.14 -6.96 -26.06
CA ILE A 293 -18.22 -8.41 -26.26
C ILE A 293 -19.69 -8.85 -26.42
N LYS A 294 -20.58 -8.36 -25.55
CA LYS A 294 -22.02 -8.67 -25.63
C LYS A 294 -22.72 -8.08 -26.85
N TYR A 295 -22.28 -6.91 -27.31
CA TYR A 295 -22.80 -6.27 -28.53
C TYR A 295 -22.38 -7.04 -29.79
N GLY A 296 -21.21 -7.68 -29.75
CA GLY A 296 -20.60 -8.33 -30.90
C GLY A 296 -19.73 -7.36 -31.71
N ASN A 297 -18.93 -7.88 -32.63
CA ASN A 297 -18.01 -7.08 -33.46
C ASN A 297 -17.04 -6.17 -32.66
N TRP A 298 -16.75 -6.51 -31.40
CA TRP A 298 -15.86 -5.73 -30.53
C TRP A 298 -14.50 -5.43 -31.16
N TYR A 299 -14.00 -6.36 -31.97
CA TYR A 299 -12.73 -6.27 -32.70
C TYR A 299 -12.71 -5.15 -33.75
N LYS A 300 -13.87 -4.79 -34.32
CA LYS A 300 -13.97 -3.73 -35.34
C LYS A 300 -13.71 -2.34 -34.76
N ASN A 301 -13.87 -2.19 -33.44
CA ASN A 301 -13.58 -0.96 -32.73
C ASN A 301 -12.21 -1.03 -32.01
N THR A 302 -11.18 -1.39 -32.77
CA THR A 302 -9.78 -1.33 -32.35
C THR A 302 -9.00 -0.48 -33.36
N LEU A 303 -8.05 0.31 -32.89
CA LEU A 303 -7.14 1.09 -33.74
C LEU A 303 -6.32 0.15 -34.63
N ILE A 304 -5.90 -1.02 -34.13
CA ILE A 304 -5.19 -2.04 -34.92
C ILE A 304 -6.05 -2.52 -36.09
N TYR A 305 -7.34 -2.78 -35.88
CA TYR A 305 -8.25 -3.15 -36.97
C TYR A 305 -8.44 -2.00 -37.96
N TYR A 306 -8.54 -0.76 -37.48
CA TYR A 306 -8.65 0.42 -38.34
C TYR A 306 -7.40 0.62 -39.22
N ILE A 307 -6.22 0.56 -38.62
CA ILE A 307 -4.92 0.63 -39.33
C ILE A 307 -4.81 -0.53 -40.32
N GLY A 308 -5.15 -1.74 -39.89
CA GLY A 308 -5.13 -2.91 -40.76
C GLY A 308 -6.07 -2.76 -41.96
N THR A 309 -7.22 -2.11 -41.79
CA THR A 309 -8.17 -1.83 -42.89
C THR A 309 -7.58 -0.86 -43.88
N ILE A 310 -7.00 0.26 -43.40
CA ILE A 310 -6.31 1.23 -44.26
C ILE A 310 -5.17 0.58 -45.06
N ILE A 311 -4.34 -0.23 -44.41
CA ILE A 311 -3.23 -0.94 -45.06
C ILE A 311 -3.77 -1.93 -46.09
N SER A 312 -4.83 -2.67 -45.76
CA SER A 312 -5.44 -3.63 -46.68
C SER A 312 -6.00 -2.94 -47.93
N ASP A 313 -6.68 -1.80 -47.75
CA ASP A 313 -7.25 -1.02 -48.85
C ASP A 313 -6.15 -0.40 -49.72
N LEU A 314 -5.08 0.12 -49.10
CA LEU A 314 -3.93 0.70 -49.79
C LEU A 314 -3.16 -0.33 -50.63
N LEU A 315 -3.00 -1.54 -50.09
CA LEU A 315 -2.21 -2.61 -50.70
C LEU A 315 -3.05 -3.65 -51.44
N GLN A 316 -4.37 -3.48 -51.47
CA GLN A 316 -5.35 -4.39 -52.10
C GLN A 316 -5.23 -5.86 -51.63
N ILE A 317 -4.94 -6.07 -50.35
CA ILE A 317 -4.65 -7.40 -49.77
C ILE A 317 -5.94 -8.17 -49.42
N GLY A 318 -7.07 -7.46 -49.30
CA GLY A 318 -8.40 -8.04 -49.04
C GLY A 318 -8.83 -8.03 -47.57
N GLY A 319 -10.12 -8.27 -47.33
CA GLY A 319 -10.79 -8.00 -46.04
C GLY A 319 -10.36 -8.86 -44.83
N TYR A 320 -9.53 -9.89 -45.03
CA TYR A 320 -9.04 -10.76 -43.95
C TYR A 320 -7.81 -10.19 -43.22
N PHE A 321 -7.06 -9.31 -43.86
CA PHE A 321 -5.81 -8.75 -43.33
C PHE A 321 -5.98 -8.00 -41.98
N PRO A 322 -7.01 -7.17 -41.76
CA PRO A 322 -7.20 -6.46 -40.49
C PRO A 322 -7.47 -7.42 -39.32
N VAL A 323 -8.20 -8.51 -39.58
CA VAL A 323 -8.50 -9.54 -38.57
C VAL A 323 -7.23 -10.34 -38.24
N PHE A 324 -6.42 -10.66 -39.25
CA PHE A 324 -5.13 -11.33 -39.06
C PHE A 324 -4.17 -10.50 -38.20
N LEU A 325 -4.01 -9.21 -38.49
CA LEU A 325 -3.16 -8.31 -37.70
C LEU A 325 -3.58 -8.23 -36.24
N LEU A 326 -4.89 -8.06 -36.00
CA LEU A 326 -5.43 -8.02 -34.64
C LEU A 326 -5.22 -9.37 -33.94
N GLY A 327 -5.48 -10.49 -34.62
CA GLY A 327 -5.26 -11.83 -34.07
C GLY A 327 -3.80 -12.08 -33.70
N SER A 328 -2.87 -11.65 -34.55
CA SER A 328 -1.43 -11.73 -34.28
C SER A 328 -1.03 -10.90 -33.07
N PHE A 329 -1.52 -9.66 -32.98
CA PHE A 329 -1.26 -8.80 -31.82
C PHE A 329 -1.77 -9.42 -30.51
N VAL A 330 -3.03 -9.89 -30.48
CA VAL A 330 -3.62 -10.54 -29.30
C VAL A 330 -2.83 -11.79 -28.93
N PHE A 331 -2.44 -12.61 -29.91
CA PHE A 331 -1.62 -13.80 -29.67
C PHE A 331 -0.30 -13.43 -28.96
N TRP A 332 0.43 -12.44 -29.46
CA TRP A 332 1.71 -12.02 -28.87
C TRP A 332 1.54 -11.43 -27.47
N VAL A 333 0.48 -10.65 -27.23
CA VAL A 333 0.15 -10.12 -25.89
C VAL A 333 -0.15 -11.26 -24.92
N VAL A 334 -1.01 -12.21 -25.29
CA VAL A 334 -1.36 -13.37 -24.44
C VAL A 334 -0.13 -14.24 -24.20
N PHE A 335 0.67 -14.50 -25.23
CA PHE A 335 1.91 -15.26 -25.12
C PHE A 335 2.89 -14.61 -24.13
N TYR A 336 3.11 -13.30 -24.25
CA TYR A 336 3.95 -12.55 -23.31
C TYR A 336 3.45 -12.67 -21.86
N PHE A 337 2.14 -12.51 -21.64
CA PHE A 337 1.53 -12.66 -20.31
C PHE A 337 1.71 -14.07 -19.74
N LEU A 338 1.54 -15.10 -20.55
CA LEU A 338 1.73 -16.50 -20.12
C LEU A 338 3.18 -16.79 -19.75
N VAL A 339 4.14 -16.30 -20.54
CA VAL A 339 5.57 -16.41 -20.22
C VAL A 339 5.90 -15.70 -18.91
N GLN A 340 5.38 -14.48 -18.70
CA GLN A 340 5.59 -13.76 -17.45
C GLN A 340 4.97 -14.48 -16.25
N LEU A 341 3.75 -14.98 -16.37
CA LEU A 341 3.09 -15.76 -15.32
C LEU A 341 3.94 -16.98 -14.92
N GLN A 342 4.51 -17.69 -15.90
CA GLN A 342 5.40 -18.83 -15.67
C GLN A 342 6.68 -18.40 -14.91
N LEU A 343 7.30 -17.29 -15.30
CA LEU A 343 8.48 -16.75 -14.63
C LEU A 343 8.17 -16.33 -13.18
N TYR A 344 7.03 -15.70 -12.92
CA TYR A 344 6.61 -15.33 -11.56
C TYR A 344 6.29 -16.55 -10.69
N VAL A 345 5.68 -17.60 -11.24
CA VAL A 345 5.44 -18.87 -10.51
C VAL A 345 6.77 -19.55 -10.18
N LEU A 346 7.71 -19.61 -11.11
CA LEU A 346 9.05 -20.17 -10.87
C LEU A 346 9.83 -19.37 -9.84
N LEU A 347 9.76 -18.03 -9.88
CA LEU A 347 10.35 -17.14 -8.87
C LEU A 347 9.69 -17.35 -7.50
N GLY A 348 8.37 -17.47 -7.44
CA GLY A 348 7.63 -17.75 -6.21
C GLY A 348 8.02 -19.11 -5.60
N ILE A 349 8.15 -20.15 -6.42
CA ILE A 349 8.64 -21.46 -5.98
C ILE A 349 10.10 -21.37 -5.51
N PHE A 350 10.96 -20.65 -6.23
CA PHE A 350 12.35 -20.45 -5.84
C PHE A 350 12.45 -19.73 -4.48
N LEU A 351 11.70 -18.65 -4.28
CA LEU A 351 11.65 -17.92 -3.02
C LEU A 351 11.05 -18.75 -1.88
N PHE A 352 10.03 -19.56 -2.17
CA PHE A 352 9.46 -20.52 -1.23
C PHE A 352 10.51 -21.56 -0.81
N ILE A 353 11.20 -22.20 -1.76
CA ILE A 353 12.28 -23.16 -1.48
C ILE A 353 13.43 -22.49 -0.71
N ALA A 354 13.85 -21.29 -1.11
CA ALA A 354 14.90 -20.54 -0.43
C ALA A 354 14.52 -20.14 1.00
N SER A 355 13.24 -19.84 1.26
CA SER A 355 12.73 -19.58 2.61
C SER A 355 12.78 -20.82 3.51
N TYR A 356 12.55 -22.01 2.92
CA TYR A 356 12.65 -23.31 3.61
C TYR A 356 14.07 -23.88 3.66
N ALA A 357 15.03 -23.34 2.92
CA ALA A 357 16.42 -23.80 2.93
C ALA A 357 17.28 -23.12 4.02
N ARG A 358 16.84 -21.97 4.57
CA ARG A 358 17.54 -21.28 5.67
C ARG A 358 17.66 -22.06 6.99
N PRO A 359 16.77 -23.00 7.38
CA PRO A 359 16.98 -23.81 8.58
C PRO A 359 18.08 -24.87 8.43
N PHE A 360 18.53 -25.21 7.20
CA PHE A 360 19.47 -26.31 6.98
C PHE A 360 20.95 -25.87 6.96
N LEU A 361 21.21 -24.56 6.81
CA LEU A 361 22.56 -23.99 6.77
C LEU A 361 23.02 -23.38 8.10
N ALA A 362 22.19 -23.45 9.16
CA ALA A 362 22.56 -23.03 10.52
C ALA A 362 23.14 -24.18 11.38
N CYS A 363 23.36 -25.36 10.80
CA CYS A 363 23.91 -26.54 11.50
C CYS A 363 25.20 -27.12 10.87
N VAL A 364 25.93 -26.31 10.10
CA VAL A 364 27.35 -26.56 9.77
C VAL A 364 28.11 -25.28 10.07
#